data_AF-A0AA86MBN3-F1
#
_entry.id   AF-A0AA86MBN3-F1
#
_cell.length_a   1.000
_cell.length_b   1.000
_cell.length_c   1.000
_cell.angle_alpha   90.00
_cell.angle_beta   90.00
_cell.angle_gamma   90.00
#
_symmetry.space_group_name_H-M   'P 1'
#
loop_
_entity.id
_entity.type
_entity.pdbx_description
1 polymer ?
#
loop_
_entity_poly.entity_id
_entity_poly.type
_entity_poly.pdbx_seq_one_letter_code
_entity_poly.pdbx_strand_id
1 'polypeptide(L)'
;MTAINRRRFLSTALSAALSTGLLMAMPLARAAKVNESPANLLAAWKLPSGNYQAGVIRLQPGENDRLEVIMAVDLPTRPHGLMQLSGDDYLIVARRPGDWIMRLNILTGQTSRLWQEADRHLNGHSAVHGNLLYTTETDLLTGQGVLGVRDASTFELLEVWQTGGHDPHEMLVMPQGSLGLDHPFLLVANGGIRTHADMGRTPMPGKTMDSSLVALHPETGAMLKQWTLDDPQLSLRHLALHSSGVVGIALQAQHPTEAARNAAPVLAILSTEKGLNALPTSTELAGYAGDIVANRVGFVISCTKADSALHFDLQGNRIGLIKAQAACALAVQGEQVLLGQQSAEVANLLELDNHWLAVQG
;
A
#
# COMPACT_ATOMS: atom_id res chain seq x y z
N MET A 1 -3.00 -19.85 -19.97
CA MET A 1 -1.76 -19.10 -20.27
C MET A 1 -2.16 -17.88 -21.08
N THR A 2 -2.28 -16.71 -20.46
CA THR A 2 -2.73 -15.48 -21.11
C THR A 2 -1.63 -14.44 -21.08
N ALA A 3 -1.63 -13.61 -22.11
CA ALA A 3 -0.66 -12.60 -22.46
C ALA A 3 -0.96 -11.23 -21.83
N ILE A 4 0.05 -10.50 -21.34
CA ILE A 4 -0.07 -9.10 -20.88
C ILE A 4 1.05 -8.24 -21.52
N ASN A 5 0.68 -7.08 -22.06
CA ASN A 5 1.59 -6.10 -22.68
C ASN A 5 2.18 -5.11 -21.65
N ARG A 6 3.43 -4.63 -21.86
CA ARG A 6 4.24 -3.91 -20.84
C ARG A 6 4.67 -2.47 -21.13
N ARG A 7 4.90 -1.73 -20.04
CA ARG A 7 6.01 -0.77 -19.80
C ARG A 7 6.51 -0.91 -18.34
N ARG A 8 7.83 -1.05 -18.11
CA ARG A 8 8.47 -1.21 -16.78
C ARG A 8 9.33 0.01 -16.43
N PHE A 9 9.46 0.33 -15.13
CA PHE A 9 10.43 1.33 -14.65
C PHE A 9 11.77 0.65 -14.36
N LEU A 10 12.84 1.10 -15.02
CA LEU A 10 14.22 0.70 -14.73
C LEU A 10 15.00 1.98 -14.40
N SER A 11 15.49 2.09 -13.17
CA SER A 11 16.31 3.23 -12.72
C SER A 11 17.75 3.05 -13.20
N THR A 12 18.14 3.78 -14.25
CA THR A 12 19.56 3.91 -14.61
C THR A 12 20.13 5.14 -13.91
N ALA A 13 20.99 4.93 -12.91
CA ALA A 13 21.76 6.02 -12.30
C ALA A 13 22.85 6.49 -13.29
N LEU A 14 22.73 7.71 -13.82
CA LEU A 14 23.84 8.36 -14.51
C LEU A 14 24.75 9.01 -13.45
N SER A 15 25.93 8.42 -13.23
CA SER A 15 27.00 9.07 -12.47
C SER A 15 27.59 10.19 -13.33
N ALA A 16 27.33 11.45 -12.98
CA ALA A 16 27.90 12.60 -13.66
C ALA A 16 29.34 12.81 -13.18
N ALA A 17 30.33 12.41 -13.98
CA ALA A 17 31.70 12.89 -13.85
C ALA A 17 31.86 14.14 -14.72
N LEU A 18 32.32 15.24 -14.10
CA LEU A 18 32.66 16.50 -14.76
C LEU A 18 33.84 16.31 -15.74
N SER A 19 33.69 16.77 -16.98
CA SER A 19 34.72 17.56 -17.69
C SER A 19 34.25 18.00 -19.08
N THR A 20 34.15 19.32 -19.25
CA THR A 20 34.40 20.13 -20.46
C THR A 20 34.07 19.55 -21.84
N GLY A 21 33.02 20.13 -22.46
CA GLY A 21 33.04 20.60 -23.85
C GLY A 21 33.28 19.57 -24.96
N LEU A 22 32.23 18.86 -25.39
CA LEU A 22 32.05 18.47 -26.79
C LEU A 22 30.58 18.06 -27.01
N LEU A 23 30.01 18.37 -28.18
CA LEU A 23 28.69 17.93 -28.63
C LEU A 23 28.55 16.40 -28.50
N MET A 24 28.00 15.94 -27.37
CA MET A 24 27.65 14.54 -27.17
C MET A 24 26.21 14.34 -27.65
N ALA A 25 26.07 13.53 -28.69
CA ALA A 25 24.80 12.99 -29.15
C ALA A 25 23.94 12.59 -27.94
N MET A 26 22.69 13.05 -27.92
CA MET A 26 21.73 12.56 -26.93
C MET A 26 21.75 11.03 -26.99
N PRO A 27 22.03 10.33 -25.88
CA PRO A 27 21.92 8.88 -25.92
C PRO A 27 20.44 8.61 -26.19
N LEU A 28 20.13 8.01 -27.34
CA LEU A 28 18.87 7.30 -27.51
C LEU A 28 18.73 6.45 -26.24
N ALA A 29 17.66 6.68 -25.48
CA ALA A 29 17.34 5.90 -24.30
C ALA A 29 17.47 4.42 -24.69
N ARG A 30 18.55 3.78 -24.23
CA ARG A 30 18.76 2.36 -24.46
C ARG A 30 17.58 1.70 -23.75
N ALA A 31 16.68 1.09 -24.52
CA ALA A 31 15.58 0.31 -23.97
C ALA A 31 16.19 -0.61 -22.91
N ALA A 32 15.85 -0.36 -21.65
CA ALA A 32 16.50 -1.03 -20.55
C ALA A 32 16.23 -2.53 -20.69
N LYS A 33 17.28 -3.35 -20.64
CA LYS A 33 17.15 -4.81 -20.77
C LYS A 33 16.14 -5.29 -19.71
N VAL A 34 15.04 -5.86 -20.18
CA VAL A 34 14.01 -6.45 -19.34
C VAL A 34 14.67 -7.60 -18.59
N ASN A 35 14.65 -7.59 -17.26
CA ASN A 35 15.02 -8.77 -16.51
C ASN A 35 13.97 -9.86 -16.79
N GLU A 36 14.43 -10.98 -17.35
CA GLU A 36 13.59 -12.08 -17.84
C GLU A 36 13.17 -13.07 -16.74
N SER A 37 13.62 -12.86 -15.50
CA SER A 37 13.34 -13.77 -14.40
C SER A 37 11.87 -13.72 -13.96
N PRO A 38 11.21 -14.88 -13.81
CA PRO A 38 9.90 -14.98 -13.17
C PRO A 38 9.86 -14.37 -11.78
N ALA A 39 8.71 -13.81 -11.41
CA ALA A 39 8.43 -13.31 -10.08
C ALA A 39 7.27 -14.09 -9.48
N ASN A 40 7.43 -14.61 -8.26
CA ASN A 40 6.31 -15.12 -7.50
C ASN A 40 5.75 -13.96 -6.66
N LEU A 41 4.43 -13.81 -6.67
CA LEU A 41 3.71 -12.77 -5.96
C LEU A 41 2.62 -13.43 -5.12
N LEU A 42 2.53 -13.09 -3.84
CA LEU A 42 1.30 -13.27 -3.10
C LEU A 42 0.32 -12.20 -3.58
N ALA A 43 -0.86 -12.65 -4.01
CA ALA A 43 -1.91 -11.78 -4.50
C ALA A 43 -3.28 -12.32 -4.09
N ALA A 44 -4.28 -11.46 -4.20
CA ALA A 44 -5.68 -11.83 -4.16
C ALA A 44 -6.38 -11.47 -5.47
N TRP A 45 -7.46 -12.18 -5.77
CA TRP A 45 -8.28 -11.93 -6.95
C TRP A 45 -9.73 -12.32 -6.75
N LYS A 46 -10.60 -11.72 -7.54
CA LYS A 46 -12.00 -12.10 -7.68
C LYS A 46 -12.18 -12.99 -8.92
N LEU A 47 -12.89 -14.08 -8.73
CA LEU A 47 -13.28 -15.01 -9.80
C LEU A 47 -14.50 -14.48 -10.58
N PRO A 48 -14.75 -14.97 -11.81
CA PRO A 48 -15.97 -14.66 -12.55
C PRO A 48 -17.25 -15.08 -11.82
N SER A 49 -17.18 -16.07 -10.92
CA SER A 49 -18.30 -16.45 -10.05
C SER A 49 -18.63 -15.41 -8.97
N GLY A 50 -17.77 -14.41 -8.76
CA GLY A 50 -17.90 -13.42 -7.70
C GLY A 50 -17.18 -13.76 -6.39
N ASN A 51 -16.71 -15.00 -6.24
CA ASN A 51 -15.93 -15.45 -5.07
C ASN A 51 -14.51 -14.88 -5.11
N TYR A 52 -13.86 -14.84 -3.94
CA TYR A 52 -12.49 -14.32 -3.80
C TYR A 52 -11.52 -15.46 -3.47
N GLN A 53 -10.31 -15.34 -3.98
CA GLN A 53 -9.20 -16.23 -3.69
C GLN A 53 -7.94 -15.42 -3.41
N ALA A 54 -7.00 -16.05 -2.71
CA ALA A 54 -5.63 -15.56 -2.61
C ALA A 54 -4.64 -16.72 -2.69
N GLY A 55 -3.39 -16.38 -2.99
CA GLY A 55 -2.31 -17.34 -3.06
C GLY A 55 -1.16 -16.83 -3.91
N VAL A 56 -0.32 -17.75 -4.37
CA VAL A 56 0.88 -17.40 -5.14
C VAL A 56 0.56 -17.41 -6.63
N ILE A 57 0.79 -16.27 -7.27
CA ILE A 57 0.83 -16.16 -8.73
C ILE A 57 2.27 -16.01 -9.18
N ARG A 58 2.65 -16.72 -10.24
CA ARG A 58 3.91 -16.51 -10.94
C ARG A 58 3.68 -15.61 -12.13
N LEU A 59 4.35 -14.46 -12.12
CA LEU A 59 4.48 -13.58 -13.25
C LEU A 59 5.72 -14.00 -14.06
N GLN A 60 5.49 -14.59 -15.24
CA GLN A 60 6.55 -14.94 -16.18
C GLN A 60 6.72 -13.80 -17.21
N PRO A 61 7.87 -13.12 -17.26
CA PRO A 61 8.15 -12.09 -18.24
C PRO A 61 8.18 -12.66 -19.66
N GLY A 62 7.61 -11.96 -20.64
CA GLY A 62 7.76 -12.28 -22.06
C GLY A 62 7.24 -11.17 -22.96
N GLU A 63 7.13 -11.41 -24.27
CA GLU A 63 6.37 -10.51 -25.18
C GLU A 63 4.94 -10.27 -24.69
N ASN A 64 4.45 -11.24 -23.93
CA ASN A 64 3.13 -11.36 -23.38
C ASN A 64 3.29 -11.97 -22.00
N ASP A 65 3.37 -11.14 -20.93
CA ASP A 65 3.58 -11.68 -19.59
C ASP A 65 2.47 -12.68 -19.27
N ARG A 66 2.86 -13.78 -18.63
CA ARG A 66 1.93 -14.83 -18.24
C ARG A 66 1.78 -14.85 -16.74
N LEU A 67 0.53 -14.80 -16.30
CA LEU A 67 0.16 -15.12 -14.93
C LEU A 67 -0.19 -16.59 -14.84
N GLU A 68 0.49 -17.29 -13.95
CA GLU A 68 0.23 -18.67 -13.61
C GLU A 68 -0.14 -18.74 -12.12
N VAL A 69 -1.31 -19.28 -11.80
CA VAL A 69 -1.70 -19.53 -10.40
C VAL A 69 -0.96 -20.77 -9.93
N ILE A 70 -0.04 -20.60 -8.99
CA ILE A 70 0.77 -21.69 -8.39
C ILE A 70 0.01 -22.30 -7.22
N MET A 71 -0.67 -21.47 -6.43
CA MET A 71 -1.48 -21.86 -5.30
C MET A 71 -2.67 -20.92 -5.19
N ALA A 72 -3.82 -21.44 -4.78
CA ALA A 72 -5.00 -20.66 -4.44
C ALA A 72 -5.72 -21.25 -3.22
N VAL A 73 -6.24 -20.38 -2.37
CA VAL A 73 -7.18 -20.72 -1.29
C VAL A 73 -8.39 -19.81 -1.37
N ASP A 74 -9.56 -20.36 -1.04
CA ASP A 74 -10.82 -19.61 -1.06
C ASP A 74 -10.95 -18.68 0.15
N LEU A 75 -11.40 -17.46 -0.11
CA LEU A 75 -11.62 -16.43 0.90
C LEU A 75 -13.12 -16.26 1.19
N PRO A 76 -13.51 -15.93 2.44
CA PRO A 76 -14.90 -15.65 2.77
C PRO A 76 -15.47 -14.47 2.00
N THR A 77 -14.70 -13.38 1.95
CA THR A 77 -15.07 -12.11 1.33
C THR A 77 -13.83 -11.45 0.72
N ARG A 78 -13.98 -10.23 0.18
CA ARG A 78 -12.89 -9.50 -0.43
C ARG A 78 -11.78 -9.22 0.61
N PRO A 79 -10.51 -9.58 0.34
CA PRO A 79 -9.39 -9.19 1.18
C PRO A 79 -8.95 -7.74 0.91
N HIS A 80 -8.03 -7.23 1.72
CA HIS A 80 -7.37 -5.97 1.48
C HIS A 80 -5.85 -6.12 1.58
N GLY A 81 -5.28 -6.05 2.79
CA GLY A 81 -3.85 -6.12 3.01
C GLY A 81 -3.32 -7.55 3.02
N LEU A 82 -2.08 -7.66 2.57
CA LEU A 82 -1.25 -8.85 2.62
C LEU A 82 -0.01 -8.52 3.46
N MET A 83 0.43 -9.42 4.33
CA MET A 83 1.64 -9.22 5.14
C MET A 83 2.38 -10.54 5.35
N GLN A 84 3.70 -10.54 5.30
CA GLN A 84 4.50 -11.70 5.71
C GLN A 84 4.54 -11.76 7.25
N LEU A 85 4.06 -12.86 7.82
CA LEU A 85 4.12 -13.10 9.27
C LEU A 85 5.51 -13.60 9.67
N SER A 86 5.94 -14.72 9.09
CA SER A 86 7.24 -15.34 9.35
C SER A 86 7.52 -16.43 8.31
N GLY A 87 8.71 -16.46 7.72
CA GLY A 87 9.05 -17.48 6.71
C GLY A 87 8.01 -17.53 5.58
N ASP A 88 7.39 -18.69 5.40
CA ASP A 88 6.36 -18.92 4.36
C ASP A 88 4.92 -18.67 4.84
N ASP A 89 4.75 -18.17 6.07
CA ASP A 89 3.44 -17.79 6.59
C ASP A 89 3.13 -16.33 6.31
N TYR A 90 1.96 -16.10 5.73
CA TYR A 90 1.44 -14.79 5.37
C TYR A 90 0.06 -14.57 5.97
N LEU A 91 -0.24 -13.33 6.30
CA LEU A 91 -1.57 -12.89 6.69
C LEU A 91 -2.28 -12.24 5.51
N ILE A 92 -3.54 -12.63 5.36
CA ILE A 92 -4.51 -12.01 4.45
C ILE A 92 -5.61 -11.44 5.34
N VAL A 93 -5.85 -10.14 5.25
CA VAL A 93 -6.80 -9.44 6.12
C VAL A 93 -8.02 -9.03 5.31
N ALA A 94 -9.21 -9.24 5.88
CA ALA A 94 -10.46 -8.84 5.27
C ALA A 94 -10.52 -7.33 4.96
N ARG A 95 -11.16 -6.98 3.85
CA ARG A 95 -11.47 -5.59 3.51
C ARG A 95 -12.63 -5.07 4.35
N ARG A 96 -12.51 -3.84 4.83
CA ARG A 96 -13.53 -3.12 5.58
C ARG A 96 -14.94 -3.16 4.93
N PRO A 97 -16.02 -3.44 5.68
CA PRO A 97 -16.03 -3.96 7.05
C PRO A 97 -15.60 -5.44 7.05
N GLY A 98 -14.36 -5.70 7.49
CA GLY A 98 -13.77 -7.02 7.48
C GLY A 98 -13.79 -7.61 8.87
N ASP A 99 -14.07 -8.89 8.99
CA ASP A 99 -14.23 -9.60 10.26
C ASP A 99 -13.36 -10.85 10.34
N TRP A 100 -12.40 -11.02 9.42
CA TRP A 100 -11.49 -12.16 9.41
C TRP A 100 -10.05 -11.80 9.09
N ILE A 101 -9.15 -12.58 9.69
CA ILE A 101 -7.72 -12.65 9.35
C ILE A 101 -7.44 -14.12 9.00
N MET A 102 -6.74 -14.36 7.90
CA MET A 102 -6.31 -15.69 7.50
C MET A 102 -4.79 -15.77 7.50
N ARG A 103 -4.24 -16.74 8.22
CA ARG A 103 -2.86 -17.21 8.00
C ARG A 103 -2.88 -18.20 6.85
N LEU A 104 -1.95 -18.03 5.91
CA LEU A 104 -1.70 -18.92 4.80
C LEU A 104 -0.22 -19.28 4.78
N ASN A 105 0.09 -20.56 4.86
CA ASN A 105 1.42 -21.06 4.55
C ASN A 105 1.53 -21.30 3.03
N ILE A 106 2.34 -20.52 2.33
CA ILE A 106 2.39 -20.51 0.85
C ILE A 106 3.13 -21.70 0.23
N LEU A 107 3.75 -22.57 1.03
CA LEU A 107 4.37 -23.82 0.55
C LEU A 107 3.42 -25.00 0.69
N THR A 108 2.72 -25.10 1.82
CA THR A 108 1.86 -26.25 2.15
C THR A 108 0.39 -26.03 1.81
N GLY A 109 -0.04 -24.77 1.65
CA GLY A 109 -1.45 -24.39 1.50
C GLY A 109 -2.26 -24.48 2.79
N GLN A 110 -1.63 -24.74 3.93
CA GLN A 110 -2.30 -24.76 5.22
C GLN A 110 -2.84 -23.38 5.57
N THR A 111 -4.07 -23.34 6.08
CA THR A 111 -4.72 -22.11 6.50
C THR A 111 -5.23 -22.21 7.93
N SER A 112 -5.19 -21.09 8.66
CA SER A 112 -5.94 -20.89 9.89
C SER A 112 -6.61 -19.52 9.84
N ARG A 113 -7.71 -19.34 10.58
CA ARG A 113 -8.49 -18.11 10.56
C ARG A 113 -8.81 -17.64 11.97
N LEU A 114 -8.78 -16.33 12.14
CA LEU A 114 -9.35 -15.64 13.28
C LEU A 114 -10.53 -14.80 12.80
N TRP A 115 -11.64 -14.86 13.54
CA TRP A 115 -12.78 -14.00 13.34
C TRP A 115 -12.77 -12.88 14.39
N GLN A 116 -13.07 -11.67 13.94
CA GLN A 116 -13.15 -10.49 14.78
C GLN A 116 -14.45 -10.51 15.59
N GLU A 117 -14.36 -10.05 16.84
CA GLU A 117 -15.53 -9.83 17.70
C GLU A 117 -16.47 -8.76 17.12
N ALA A 118 -17.77 -8.87 17.44
CA ALA A 118 -18.82 -8.05 16.84
C ALA A 118 -18.80 -6.55 17.21
N ASP A 119 -17.88 -6.11 18.08
CA ASP A 119 -17.75 -4.73 18.55
C ASP A 119 -16.73 -3.90 17.74
N ARG A 120 -15.94 -4.55 16.87
CA ARG A 120 -14.91 -3.93 16.03
C ARG A 120 -14.91 -4.54 14.64
N HIS A 121 -14.49 -3.78 13.64
CA HIS A 121 -14.16 -4.33 12.32
C HIS A 121 -12.71 -4.02 11.95
N LEU A 122 -12.10 -4.95 11.21
CA LEU A 122 -10.79 -4.79 10.61
C LEU A 122 -10.87 -3.78 9.46
N ASN A 123 -9.86 -2.92 9.39
CA ASN A 123 -9.69 -1.96 8.31
C ASN A 123 -8.78 -2.50 7.19
N GLY A 124 -8.12 -3.64 7.42
CA GLY A 124 -7.50 -4.44 6.37
C GLY A 124 -5.97 -4.43 6.33
N HIS A 125 -5.28 -3.73 7.24
CA HIS A 125 -3.81 -3.77 7.33
C HIS A 125 -3.36 -4.29 8.69
N SER A 126 -2.12 -4.80 8.70
CA SER A 126 -1.48 -5.32 9.90
C SER A 126 0.03 -5.15 9.83
N ALA A 127 0.70 -5.20 10.98
CA ALA A 127 2.16 -5.24 11.08
C ALA A 127 2.61 -6.08 12.28
N VAL A 128 3.86 -6.55 12.28
CA VAL A 128 4.45 -7.32 13.39
C VAL A 128 5.66 -6.61 13.95
N HIS A 129 5.75 -6.53 15.28
CA HIS A 129 6.94 -6.07 15.99
C HIS A 129 7.18 -6.96 17.22
N GLY A 130 8.33 -7.63 17.25
CA GLY A 130 8.60 -8.65 18.28
C GLY A 130 7.60 -9.80 18.17
N ASN A 131 6.95 -10.13 19.30
CA ASN A 131 5.91 -11.17 19.35
C ASN A 131 4.49 -10.62 19.18
N LEU A 132 4.35 -9.34 18.86
CA LEU A 132 3.06 -8.67 18.77
C LEU A 132 2.66 -8.46 17.30
N LEU A 133 1.41 -8.81 17.01
CA LEU A 133 0.69 -8.51 15.77
C LEU A 133 -0.27 -7.36 16.02
N TYR A 134 -0.16 -6.30 15.21
CA TYR A 134 -1.05 -5.16 15.23
C TYR A 134 -1.97 -5.21 14.02
N THR A 135 -3.24 -4.89 14.21
CA THR A 135 -4.22 -4.75 13.11
C THR A 135 -4.91 -3.41 13.19
N THR A 136 -5.11 -2.76 12.05
CA THR A 136 -5.91 -1.54 12.00
C THR A 136 -7.39 -1.88 12.11
N GLU A 137 -8.09 -1.25 13.05
CA GLU A 137 -9.47 -1.55 13.41
C GLU A 137 -10.30 -0.28 13.63
N THR A 138 -11.62 -0.43 13.54
CA THR A 138 -12.59 0.60 13.90
C THR A 138 -13.51 0.07 14.99
N ASP A 139 -13.59 0.79 16.11
CA ASP A 139 -14.61 0.57 17.15
C ASP A 139 -15.99 0.96 16.61
N LEU A 140 -16.95 0.03 16.61
CA LEU A 140 -18.23 0.24 15.94
C LEU A 140 -19.17 1.15 16.71
N LEU A 141 -19.03 1.22 18.04
CA LEU A 141 -19.87 2.06 18.88
C LEU A 141 -19.49 3.54 18.74
N THR A 142 -18.19 3.82 18.77
CA THR A 142 -17.65 5.18 18.82
C THR A 142 -17.18 5.68 17.45
N GLY A 143 -16.93 4.76 16.51
CA GLY A 143 -16.28 5.03 15.23
C GLY A 143 -14.79 5.36 15.36
N GLN A 144 -14.19 5.23 16.55
CA GLN A 144 -12.78 5.55 16.78
C GLN A 144 -11.86 4.54 16.14
N GLY A 145 -10.73 5.03 15.63
CA GLY A 145 -9.63 4.23 15.16
C GLY A 145 -8.88 3.57 16.30
N VAL A 146 -8.64 2.27 16.20
CA VAL A 146 -7.85 1.52 17.16
C VAL A 146 -6.85 0.59 16.47
N LEU A 147 -5.79 0.24 17.19
CA LEU A 147 -4.98 -0.93 16.90
C LEU A 147 -5.40 -2.05 17.85
N GLY A 148 -5.80 -3.19 17.31
CA GLY A 148 -5.86 -4.39 18.15
C GLY A 148 -4.47 -5.01 18.24
N VAL A 149 -4.00 -5.23 19.46
CA VAL A 149 -2.68 -5.79 19.78
C VAL A 149 -2.87 -7.27 20.11
N ARG A 150 -2.26 -8.14 19.32
CA ARG A 150 -2.43 -9.59 19.41
C ARG A 150 -1.10 -10.30 19.61
N ASP A 151 -1.15 -11.50 20.20
CA ASP A 151 -0.02 -12.42 20.10
C ASP A 151 0.16 -12.85 18.64
N ALA A 152 1.37 -12.73 18.09
CA ALA A 152 1.64 -13.02 16.68
C ALA A 152 1.56 -14.51 16.32
N SER A 153 1.60 -15.41 17.32
CA SER A 153 1.55 -16.85 17.11
C SER A 153 0.14 -17.43 17.23
N THR A 154 -0.64 -16.96 18.21
CA THR A 154 -2.01 -17.44 18.50
C THR A 154 -3.10 -16.52 17.94
N PHE A 155 -2.75 -15.27 17.62
CA PHE A 155 -3.66 -14.17 17.28
C PHE A 155 -4.63 -13.77 18.40
N GLU A 156 -4.41 -14.26 19.63
CA GLU A 156 -5.18 -13.84 20.79
C GLU A 156 -5.06 -12.33 21.00
N LEU A 157 -6.19 -11.65 21.21
CA LEU A 157 -6.24 -10.21 21.49
C LEU A 157 -5.75 -9.97 22.92
N LEU A 158 -4.68 -9.20 23.05
CA LEU A 158 -4.04 -8.85 24.31
C LEU A 158 -4.52 -7.47 24.79
N GLU A 159 -4.49 -6.48 23.89
CA GLU A 159 -4.86 -5.10 24.19
C GLU A 159 -5.51 -4.41 22.99
N VAL A 160 -6.11 -3.24 23.23
CA VAL A 160 -6.64 -2.36 22.20
C VAL A 160 -6.15 -0.94 22.47
N TRP A 161 -5.47 -0.34 21.51
CA TRP A 161 -4.89 1.00 21.65
C TRP A 161 -5.56 2.00 20.71
N GLN A 162 -5.88 3.18 21.22
CA GLN A 162 -6.46 4.24 20.39
C GLN A 162 -5.39 4.83 19.46
N THR A 163 -5.74 5.06 18.20
CA THR A 163 -4.85 5.76 17.25
C THR A 163 -5.00 7.28 17.31
N GLY A 164 -5.93 7.78 18.13
CA GLY A 164 -6.23 9.21 18.26
C GLY A 164 -6.84 9.84 17.00
N GLY A 165 -7.41 9.03 16.11
CA GLY A 165 -8.09 9.48 14.90
C GLY A 165 -9.12 8.46 14.44
N HIS A 166 -9.63 8.64 13.22
CA HIS A 166 -10.62 7.75 12.62
C HIS A 166 -10.03 7.02 11.41
N ASP A 167 -10.59 5.84 11.11
CA ASP A 167 -10.27 5.08 9.90
C ASP A 167 -8.76 4.83 9.74
N PRO A 168 -8.06 4.26 10.76
CA PRO A 168 -6.66 3.89 10.63
C PRO A 168 -6.56 2.91 9.47
N HIS A 169 -5.80 3.29 8.46
CA HIS A 169 -5.76 2.60 7.20
C HIS A 169 -4.60 1.60 7.20
N GLU A 170 -3.38 2.13 7.10
CA GLU A 170 -2.15 1.36 7.11
C GLU A 170 -1.24 1.78 8.25
N MET A 171 -0.34 0.88 8.65
CA MET A 171 0.72 1.15 9.60
C MET A 171 2.05 0.59 9.11
N LEU A 172 3.15 1.24 9.49
CA LEU A 172 4.51 0.72 9.37
C LEU A 172 5.12 0.54 10.75
N VAL A 173 5.94 -0.49 10.89
CA VAL A 173 6.87 -0.59 12.02
C VAL A 173 8.14 0.15 11.64
N MET A 174 8.49 1.17 12.41
CA MET A 174 9.75 1.89 12.29
C MET A 174 10.74 1.22 13.25
N PRO A 175 11.64 0.34 12.77
CA PRO A 175 12.40 -0.58 13.62
C PRO A 175 13.55 0.10 14.37
N GLN A 176 13.86 1.34 14.05
CA GLN A 176 14.92 2.14 14.64
C GLN A 176 14.41 3.55 14.88
N GLY A 177 15.04 4.26 15.83
CA GLY A 177 14.81 5.67 16.05
C GLY A 177 14.97 6.47 14.75
N SER A 178 13.93 7.22 14.38
CA SER A 178 13.85 8.06 13.18
C SER A 178 12.80 9.16 13.40
N LEU A 179 12.73 10.16 12.51
CA LEU A 179 11.74 11.24 12.56
C LEU A 179 11.75 12.04 13.89
N GLY A 180 12.91 12.06 14.56
CA GLY A 180 13.13 12.72 15.86
C GLY A 180 12.66 11.89 17.06
N LEU A 181 12.54 10.57 16.91
CA LEU A 181 12.28 9.63 17.99
C LEU A 181 13.48 8.68 18.11
N ASP A 182 13.88 8.33 19.33
CA ASP A 182 15.11 7.56 19.60
C ASP A 182 14.89 6.04 19.67
N HIS A 183 13.63 5.61 19.73
CA HIS A 183 13.23 4.21 19.87
C HIS A 183 12.32 3.78 18.72
N PRO A 184 12.09 2.46 18.54
CA PRO A 184 11.12 1.96 17.58
C PRO A 184 9.71 2.52 17.86
N PHE A 185 8.91 2.63 16.80
CA PHE A 185 7.50 3.07 16.90
C PHE A 185 6.66 2.52 15.77
N LEU A 186 5.35 2.48 15.99
CA LEU A 186 4.36 2.21 14.95
C LEU A 186 3.96 3.55 14.33
N LEU A 187 4.12 3.69 13.02
CA LEU A 187 3.67 4.85 12.27
C LEU A 187 2.33 4.51 11.61
N VAL A 188 1.23 5.10 12.09
CA VAL A 188 -0.14 4.77 11.69
C VAL A 188 -0.74 5.92 10.90
N ALA A 189 -1.28 5.64 9.72
CA ALA A 189 -2.04 6.58 8.92
C ALA A 189 -3.54 6.51 9.25
N ASN A 190 -4.04 7.51 9.96
CA ASN A 190 -5.48 7.73 10.13
C ASN A 190 -6.03 8.41 8.89
N GLY A 191 -6.87 7.71 8.13
CA GLY A 191 -7.50 8.27 6.93
C GLY A 191 -8.54 9.34 7.23
N GLY A 192 -9.07 9.38 8.45
CA GLY A 192 -9.93 10.44 8.95
C GLY A 192 -11.37 10.43 8.43
N ILE A 193 -11.73 9.50 7.54
CA ILE A 193 -13.09 9.40 7.01
C ILE A 193 -13.97 8.71 8.05
N ARG A 194 -14.87 9.48 8.67
CA ARG A 194 -15.88 8.93 9.56
C ARG A 194 -16.93 8.19 8.76
N THR A 195 -17.02 6.89 8.97
CA THR A 195 -18.05 6.02 8.41
C THR A 195 -18.82 5.35 9.54
N HIS A 196 -20.15 5.32 9.48
CA HIS A 196 -20.93 4.45 10.35
C HIS A 196 -20.94 3.02 9.82
N ALA A 197 -20.95 2.03 10.72
CA ALA A 197 -21.02 0.61 10.39
C ALA A 197 -22.20 0.31 9.42
N ASP A 198 -23.36 0.93 9.67
CA ASP A 198 -24.58 0.78 8.88
C ASP A 198 -24.51 1.46 7.49
N MET A 199 -23.56 2.37 7.29
CA MET A 199 -23.42 3.18 6.07
C MET A 199 -22.30 2.69 5.14
N GLY A 200 -21.60 1.62 5.51
CA GLY A 200 -20.46 1.09 4.77
C GLY A 200 -19.37 2.16 4.58
N ARG A 201 -19.06 2.52 3.32
CA ARG A 201 -18.03 3.53 3.00
C ARG A 201 -18.55 4.96 2.89
N THR A 202 -19.84 5.20 3.11
CA THR A 202 -20.41 6.53 2.92
C THR A 202 -19.90 7.44 4.03
N PRO A 203 -19.19 8.54 3.70
CA PRO A 203 -18.77 9.51 4.70
C PRO A 203 -19.99 10.07 5.43
N MET A 204 -19.87 10.24 6.74
CA MET A 204 -20.95 10.85 7.53
C MET A 204 -21.20 12.30 7.06
N PRO A 205 -22.45 12.65 6.67
CA PRO A 205 -22.78 14.01 6.27
C PRO A 205 -22.42 15.03 7.36
N GLY A 206 -21.78 16.13 6.95
CA GLY A 206 -21.47 17.26 7.84
C GLY A 206 -20.33 17.03 8.84
N LYS A 207 -19.60 15.90 8.77
CA LYS A 207 -18.36 15.70 9.52
C LYS A 207 -17.15 16.01 8.65
N THR A 208 -16.26 16.85 9.17
CA THR A 208 -14.95 17.10 8.55
C THR A 208 -14.07 15.86 8.69
N MET A 209 -13.26 15.59 7.67
CA MET A 209 -12.24 14.56 7.74
C MET A 209 -11.20 14.92 8.80
N ASP A 210 -10.74 13.92 9.53
CA ASP A 210 -9.78 14.06 10.64
C ASP A 210 -8.56 13.17 10.36
N SER A 211 -7.83 13.50 9.30
CA SER A 211 -6.72 12.68 8.82
C SER A 211 -5.42 13.09 9.49
N SER A 212 -4.69 12.10 9.99
CA SER A 212 -3.43 12.31 10.70
C SER A 212 -2.48 11.15 10.50
N LEU A 213 -1.21 11.40 10.74
CA LEU A 213 -0.20 10.37 10.89
C LEU A 213 0.25 10.38 12.34
N VAL A 214 0.29 9.24 13.01
CA VAL A 214 0.65 9.16 14.43
C VAL A 214 1.77 8.16 14.65
N ALA A 215 2.70 8.49 15.54
CA ALA A 215 3.68 7.56 16.07
C ALA A 215 3.21 7.04 17.42
N LEU A 216 3.05 5.72 17.55
CA LEU A 216 2.69 5.06 18.80
C LEU A 216 3.87 4.22 19.31
N HIS A 217 4.08 4.22 20.63
CA HIS A 217 5.05 3.34 21.26
C HIS A 217 4.62 1.88 21.07
N PRO A 218 5.49 0.99 20.58
CA PRO A 218 5.08 -0.33 20.16
C PRO A 218 4.80 -1.26 21.35
N GLU A 219 5.20 -0.91 22.58
CA GLU A 219 4.93 -1.76 23.75
C GLU A 219 3.83 -1.22 24.66
N THR A 220 3.47 0.06 24.53
CA THR A 220 2.57 0.73 25.50
C THR A 220 1.38 1.43 24.84
N GLY A 221 1.37 1.53 23.51
CA GLY A 221 0.36 2.28 22.76
C GLY A 221 0.41 3.79 22.97
N ALA A 222 1.35 4.31 23.75
CA ALA A 222 1.44 5.74 24.03
C ALA A 222 1.68 6.53 22.74
N MET A 223 0.90 7.58 22.50
CA MET A 223 1.13 8.48 21.38
C MET A 223 2.36 9.35 21.64
N LEU A 224 3.35 9.21 20.76
CA LEU A 224 4.65 9.88 20.85
C LEU A 224 4.65 11.18 20.05
N LYS A 225 4.00 11.15 18.88
CA LYS A 225 4.01 12.26 17.94
C LYS A 225 2.83 12.15 16.98
N GLN A 226 2.37 13.30 16.50
CA GLN A 226 1.32 13.40 15.49
C GLN A 226 1.73 14.43 14.44
N TRP A 227 1.38 14.14 13.18
CA TRP A 227 1.52 15.01 12.04
C TRP A 227 0.18 15.12 11.30
N THR A 228 -0.08 16.29 10.74
CA THR A 228 -1.27 16.58 9.92
C THR A 228 -0.85 17.34 8.67
N LEU A 229 -1.62 17.23 7.61
CA LEU A 229 -1.49 18.09 6.43
C LEU A 229 -2.33 19.36 6.61
N ASP A 230 -1.89 20.46 6.01
CA ASP A 230 -2.64 21.73 6.05
C ASP A 230 -3.96 21.65 5.27
N ASP A 231 -4.02 20.85 4.21
CA ASP A 231 -5.25 20.59 3.47
C ASP A 231 -6.06 19.48 4.17
N PRO A 232 -7.18 19.81 4.83
CA PRO A 232 -7.97 18.85 5.60
C PRO A 232 -8.78 17.89 4.71
N GLN A 233 -8.71 18.05 3.39
CA GLN A 233 -9.40 17.21 2.41
C GLN A 233 -8.49 16.13 1.81
N LEU A 234 -7.25 16.00 2.30
CA LEU A 234 -6.32 14.94 1.91
C LEU A 234 -6.31 13.81 2.95
N SER A 235 -6.75 12.64 2.50
CA SER A 235 -6.81 11.44 3.33
C SER A 235 -5.49 10.67 3.21
N LEU A 236 -4.80 10.45 4.33
CA LEU A 236 -3.57 9.66 4.39
C LEU A 236 -3.90 8.17 4.32
N ARG A 237 -3.30 7.45 3.35
CA ARG A 237 -3.59 6.04 3.06
C ARG A 237 -2.32 5.20 3.15
N HIS A 238 -1.87 4.66 2.02
CA HIS A 238 -0.80 3.69 1.99
C HIS A 238 0.54 4.31 2.31
N LEU A 239 1.42 3.54 2.95
CA LEU A 239 2.70 3.99 3.44
C LEU A 239 3.84 3.16 2.84
N ALA A 240 4.93 3.84 2.47
CA ALA A 240 6.16 3.17 2.07
C ALA A 240 7.37 3.78 2.77
N LEU A 241 8.16 2.95 3.46
CA LEU A 241 9.43 3.37 4.06
C LEU A 241 10.56 3.21 3.04
N HIS A 242 11.24 4.31 2.73
CA HIS A 242 12.50 4.27 1.99
C HIS A 242 13.68 3.94 2.91
N SER A 243 14.73 3.32 2.37
CA SER A 243 15.94 2.94 3.12
C SER A 243 16.70 4.12 3.75
N SER A 244 16.45 5.35 3.28
CA SER A 244 16.98 6.58 3.88
C SER A 244 16.21 7.06 5.13
N GLY A 245 15.13 6.37 5.52
CA GLY A 245 14.25 6.77 6.62
C GLY A 245 13.16 7.77 6.23
N VAL A 246 13.08 8.17 4.96
CA VAL A 246 11.99 8.98 4.42
C VAL A 246 10.76 8.10 4.19
N VAL A 247 9.59 8.57 4.60
CA VAL A 247 8.33 7.86 4.40
C VAL A 247 7.52 8.56 3.30
N GLY A 248 7.08 7.78 2.31
CA GLY A 248 6.12 8.20 1.30
C GLY A 248 4.71 7.82 1.74
N ILE A 249 3.76 8.71 1.51
CA ILE A 249 2.35 8.54 1.88
C ILE A 249 1.48 8.75 0.65
N ALA A 250 0.74 7.72 0.25
CA ALA A 250 -0.29 7.82 -0.77
C ALA A 250 -1.50 8.60 -0.24
N LEU A 251 -2.00 9.54 -1.03
CA LEU A 251 -3.12 10.41 -0.64
C LEU A 251 -4.38 10.14 -1.47
N GLN A 252 -5.54 10.33 -0.83
CA GLN A 252 -6.84 10.33 -1.48
C GLN A 252 -7.62 11.60 -1.15
N ALA A 253 -7.95 12.38 -2.18
CA ALA A 253 -8.65 13.63 -2.09
C ALA A 253 -10.16 13.44 -1.86
N GLN A 254 -10.70 14.18 -0.90
CA GLN A 254 -12.13 14.27 -0.57
C GLN A 254 -12.72 15.65 -0.89
N HIS A 255 -12.04 16.46 -1.71
CA HIS A 255 -12.55 17.76 -2.12
C HIS A 255 -13.94 17.64 -2.77
N PRO A 256 -14.84 18.61 -2.55
CA PRO A 256 -16.23 18.50 -2.97
C PRO A 256 -16.38 18.51 -4.50
N THR A 257 -15.54 19.27 -5.21
CA THR A 257 -15.62 19.39 -6.67
C THR A 257 -14.65 18.44 -7.35
N GLU A 258 -15.04 17.95 -8.53
CA GLU A 258 -14.18 17.09 -9.34
C GLU A 258 -12.90 17.81 -9.78
N ALA A 259 -13.00 19.07 -10.20
CA ALA A 259 -11.83 19.87 -10.59
C ALA A 259 -10.81 19.98 -9.44
N ALA A 260 -11.28 20.20 -8.20
CA ALA A 260 -10.39 20.25 -7.04
C ALA A 260 -9.73 18.89 -6.75
N ARG A 261 -10.49 17.79 -6.86
CA ARG A 261 -9.91 16.43 -6.73
C ARG A 261 -8.88 16.16 -7.82
N ASN A 262 -9.14 16.57 -9.06
CA ASN A 262 -8.20 16.37 -10.18
C ASN A 262 -6.89 17.13 -9.96
N ALA A 263 -6.94 18.31 -9.35
CA ALA A 263 -5.77 19.13 -9.03
C ALA A 263 -5.07 18.72 -7.71
N ALA A 264 -5.68 17.86 -6.90
CA ALA A 264 -5.16 17.50 -5.59
C ALA A 264 -3.88 16.65 -5.69
N PRO A 265 -2.93 16.82 -4.75
CA PRO A 265 -1.75 15.98 -4.66
C PRO A 265 -2.11 14.52 -4.32
N VAL A 266 -1.31 13.58 -4.82
CA VAL A 266 -1.47 12.14 -4.54
C VAL A 266 -0.33 11.56 -3.69
N LEU A 267 0.69 12.35 -3.39
CA LEU A 267 1.85 11.97 -2.58
C LEU A 267 2.07 13.02 -1.48
N ALA A 268 2.32 12.55 -0.26
CA ALA A 268 3.04 13.31 0.76
C ALA A 268 4.36 12.61 1.11
N ILE A 269 5.32 13.39 1.58
CA ILE A 269 6.57 12.88 2.13
C ILE A 269 6.69 13.33 3.58
N LEU A 270 7.12 12.41 4.44
CA LEU A 270 7.56 12.68 5.81
C LEU A 270 9.06 12.43 5.93
N SER A 271 9.79 13.45 6.39
CA SER A 271 11.19 13.34 6.76
C SER A 271 11.48 14.08 8.07
N THR A 272 12.61 13.76 8.70
CA THR A 272 13.08 14.44 9.92
C THR A 272 13.29 15.94 9.68
N GLU A 273 13.80 16.30 8.50
CA GLU A 273 14.18 17.69 8.18
C GLU A 273 12.98 18.57 7.84
N LYS A 274 12.01 18.03 7.09
CA LYS A 274 10.91 18.83 6.52
C LYS A 274 9.57 18.59 7.19
N GLY A 275 9.45 17.55 8.03
CA GLY A 275 8.15 17.10 8.52
C GLY A 275 7.28 16.53 7.39
N LEU A 276 5.97 16.48 7.63
CA LEU A 276 4.98 15.93 6.70
C LEU A 276 4.55 17.02 5.71
N ASN A 277 4.71 16.79 4.41
CA ASN A 277 4.31 17.74 3.37
C ASN A 277 3.67 17.03 2.18
N ALA A 278 2.52 17.52 1.73
CA ALA A 278 1.91 17.09 0.47
C ALA A 278 2.65 17.73 -0.72
N LEU A 279 2.87 16.94 -1.77
CA LEU A 279 3.65 17.34 -2.93
C LEU A 279 2.73 17.60 -4.12
N PRO A 280 2.73 18.83 -4.66
CA PRO A 280 1.89 19.17 -5.81
C PRO A 280 2.18 18.25 -6.99
N THR A 281 1.13 17.73 -7.61
CA THR A 281 1.23 17.01 -8.87
C THR A 281 0.85 17.92 -10.03
N SER A 282 1.76 18.06 -11.00
CA SER A 282 1.55 18.85 -12.23
C SER A 282 0.64 18.16 -13.26
N THR A 283 -0.12 17.15 -12.85
CA THR A 283 -0.93 16.31 -13.74
C THR A 283 -2.21 15.95 -13.01
N GLU A 284 -3.30 15.89 -13.77
CA GLU A 284 -4.61 15.50 -13.26
C GLU A 284 -4.61 13.99 -12.97
N LEU A 285 -4.61 13.64 -11.68
CA LEU A 285 -4.55 12.25 -11.20
C LEU A 285 -5.83 11.82 -10.48
N ALA A 286 -6.90 12.58 -10.67
CA ALA A 286 -8.19 12.38 -10.00
C ALA A 286 -8.11 12.27 -8.47
N GLY A 287 -7.04 12.81 -7.88
CA GLY A 287 -6.79 12.85 -6.44
C GLY A 287 -6.83 11.47 -5.79
N TYR A 288 -6.38 10.42 -6.48
CA TYR A 288 -6.47 9.06 -5.97
C TYR A 288 -5.20 8.25 -6.22
N ALA A 289 -4.41 8.04 -5.16
CA ALA A 289 -3.39 7.00 -5.10
C ALA A 289 -3.99 5.70 -4.54
N GLY A 290 -3.73 4.59 -5.24
CA GLY A 290 -4.25 3.26 -4.92
C GLY A 290 -3.27 2.37 -4.15
N ASP A 291 -1.98 2.57 -4.32
CA ASP A 291 -0.88 1.83 -3.66
C ASP A 291 0.43 2.63 -3.78
N ILE A 292 1.41 2.37 -2.92
CA ILE A 292 2.74 2.99 -2.95
C ILE A 292 3.82 1.99 -2.55
N VAL A 293 4.96 2.03 -3.26
CA VAL A 293 6.17 1.29 -2.87
C VAL A 293 7.40 2.18 -2.93
N ALA A 294 8.38 1.88 -2.10
CA ALA A 294 9.70 2.50 -2.16
C ALA A 294 10.66 1.64 -2.99
N ASN A 295 11.52 2.27 -3.79
CA ASN A 295 12.67 1.66 -4.45
C ASN A 295 13.92 2.47 -4.11
N ARG A 296 15.08 2.21 -4.74
CA ARG A 296 16.32 2.94 -4.42
C ARG A 296 16.32 4.45 -4.69
N VAL A 297 15.44 4.93 -5.58
CA VAL A 297 15.44 6.32 -6.05
C VAL A 297 14.37 7.13 -5.32
N GLY A 298 13.27 6.50 -4.93
CA GLY A 298 12.18 7.14 -4.22
C GLY A 298 10.94 6.26 -4.21
N PHE A 299 9.82 6.79 -4.70
CA PHE A 299 8.50 6.18 -4.54
C PHE A 299 7.78 5.99 -5.87
N VAL A 300 7.21 4.80 -6.06
CA VAL A 300 6.26 4.54 -7.15
C VAL A 300 4.86 4.47 -6.56
N ILE A 301 3.92 5.17 -7.19
CA ILE A 301 2.53 5.26 -6.77
C ILE A 301 1.64 4.85 -7.93
N SER A 302 0.62 4.03 -7.66
CA SER A 302 -0.42 3.70 -8.63
C SER A 302 -1.58 4.68 -8.50
N CYS A 303 -2.10 5.14 -9.64
CA CYS A 303 -3.22 6.06 -9.74
C CYS A 303 -4.34 5.40 -10.55
N THR A 304 -5.11 4.52 -9.89
CA THR A 304 -6.12 3.67 -10.54
C THR A 304 -7.15 4.46 -11.34
N LYS A 305 -7.60 5.61 -10.83
CA LYS A 305 -8.59 6.46 -11.51
C LYS A 305 -8.01 7.24 -12.70
N ALA A 306 -6.69 7.30 -12.82
CA ALA A 306 -5.98 8.04 -13.87
C ALA A 306 -5.21 7.12 -14.82
N ASP A 307 -5.46 5.81 -14.74
CA ASP A 307 -4.83 4.77 -15.56
C ASP A 307 -3.31 4.95 -15.70
N SER A 308 -2.66 5.19 -14.56
CA SER A 308 -1.23 5.46 -14.54
C SER A 308 -0.54 5.06 -13.26
N ALA A 309 0.78 4.91 -13.33
CA ALA A 309 1.68 4.89 -12.19
C ALA A 309 2.74 5.99 -12.36
N LEU A 310 3.07 6.66 -11.26
CA LEU A 310 4.04 7.75 -11.24
C LEU A 310 5.22 7.36 -10.37
N HIS A 311 6.40 7.84 -10.75
CA HIS A 311 7.63 7.66 -9.97
C HIS A 311 8.16 9.03 -9.55
N PHE A 312 8.44 9.15 -8.27
CA PHE A 312 8.97 10.34 -7.63
C PHE A 312 10.32 10.04 -6.98
N ASP A 313 11.23 11.01 -7.00
CA ASP A 313 12.42 10.97 -6.15
C ASP A 313 12.06 11.29 -4.69
N LEU A 314 13.05 11.23 -3.78
CA LEU A 314 12.87 11.52 -2.35
C LEU A 314 12.56 12.99 -2.04
N GLN A 315 12.75 13.90 -3.00
CA GLN A 315 12.39 15.31 -2.86
C GLN A 315 10.97 15.58 -3.35
N GLY A 316 10.32 14.59 -3.97
CA GLY A 316 8.98 14.71 -4.52
C GLY A 316 8.93 15.12 -5.98
N ASN A 317 10.06 15.20 -6.67
CA ASN A 317 10.06 15.50 -8.10
C ASN A 317 9.62 14.26 -8.87
N ARG A 318 8.68 14.44 -9.80
CA ARG A 318 8.29 13.35 -10.71
C ARG A 318 9.42 13.05 -11.68
N ILE A 319 9.93 11.83 -11.61
CA ILE A 319 11.00 11.31 -12.48
C ILE A 319 10.49 10.31 -13.52
N GLY A 320 9.21 9.93 -13.47
CA GLY A 320 8.57 9.32 -14.61
C GLY A 320 7.09 8.99 -14.43
N LEU A 321 6.48 8.52 -15.53
CA LEU A 321 5.06 8.20 -15.63
C LEU A 321 4.88 7.02 -16.58
N ILE A 322 4.04 6.07 -16.18
CA ILE A 322 3.61 4.93 -16.99
C ILE A 322 2.09 4.99 -17.11
N LYS A 323 1.57 4.85 -18.34
CA LYS A 323 0.14 4.61 -18.56
C LYS A 323 -0.13 3.12 -18.43
N ALA A 324 -1.11 2.77 -17.61
CA ALA A 324 -1.48 1.40 -17.27
C ALA A 324 -2.94 1.38 -16.81
N GLN A 325 -3.78 0.66 -17.54
CA GLN A 325 -5.22 0.64 -17.30
C GLN A 325 -5.52 0.07 -15.91
N ALA A 326 -6.32 0.79 -15.13
CA ALA A 326 -6.66 0.45 -13.75
C ALA A 326 -5.43 0.05 -12.91
N ALA A 327 -4.33 0.79 -13.07
CA ALA A 327 -3.11 0.63 -12.29
C ALA A 327 -3.43 0.56 -10.78
N CYS A 328 -3.16 -0.57 -10.14
CA CYS A 328 -3.56 -0.80 -8.74
C CYS A 328 -2.39 -1.33 -7.90
N ALA A 329 -2.16 -2.64 -7.90
CA ALA A 329 -1.17 -3.27 -7.05
C ALA A 329 0.27 -2.94 -7.49
N LEU A 330 1.13 -2.70 -6.51
CA LEU A 330 2.56 -2.56 -6.70
C LEU A 330 3.30 -3.61 -5.86
N ALA A 331 4.44 -4.07 -6.37
CA ALA A 331 5.37 -4.89 -5.60
C ALA A 331 6.82 -4.59 -5.99
N VAL A 332 7.74 -4.78 -5.06
CA VAL A 332 9.18 -4.58 -5.31
C VAL A 332 9.87 -5.93 -5.33
N GLN A 333 10.63 -6.20 -6.39
CA GLN A 333 11.49 -7.38 -6.50
C GLN A 333 12.91 -6.93 -6.90
N GLY A 334 13.81 -6.92 -5.91
CA GLY A 334 15.12 -6.32 -6.09
C GLY A 334 15.01 -4.85 -6.47
N GLU A 335 15.58 -4.47 -7.63
CA GLU A 335 15.53 -3.09 -8.15
C GLU A 335 14.25 -2.77 -8.94
N GLN A 336 13.38 -3.75 -9.17
CA GLN A 336 12.24 -3.59 -10.06
C GLN A 336 10.95 -3.37 -9.29
N VAL A 337 10.12 -2.49 -9.85
CA VAL A 337 8.72 -2.35 -9.43
C VAL A 337 7.85 -3.10 -10.44
N LEU A 338 7.09 -4.05 -9.92
CA LEU A 338 6.03 -4.76 -10.62
C LEU A 338 4.73 -3.97 -10.44
N LEU A 339 3.98 -3.81 -11.53
CA LEU A 339 2.73 -3.05 -11.56
C LEU A 339 1.59 -3.93 -12.06
N GLY A 340 0.55 -4.06 -11.25
CA GLY A 340 -0.73 -4.63 -11.62
C GLY A 340 -1.56 -3.67 -12.43
N GLN A 341 -2.11 -4.16 -13.54
CA GLN A 341 -3.00 -3.42 -14.42
C GLN A 341 -4.07 -4.36 -14.97
N GLN A 342 -5.23 -3.82 -15.31
CA GLN A 342 -6.26 -4.54 -16.03
C GLN A 342 -5.86 -4.66 -17.51
N SER A 343 -5.77 -5.88 -18.03
CA SER A 343 -5.54 -6.08 -19.46
C SER A 343 -6.85 -5.93 -20.22
N ALA A 344 -6.85 -5.14 -21.30
CA ALA A 344 -7.99 -5.01 -22.21
C ALA A 344 -8.41 -6.35 -22.86
N GLU A 345 -7.51 -7.34 -22.90
CA GLU A 345 -7.76 -8.66 -23.50
C GLU A 345 -8.18 -9.73 -22.46
N VAL A 346 -8.08 -9.46 -21.16
CA VAL A 346 -8.22 -10.48 -20.08
C VAL A 346 -9.40 -10.17 -19.14
N ALA A 347 -10.42 -9.45 -19.62
CA ALA A 347 -11.58 -9.05 -18.83
C ALA A 347 -12.39 -10.22 -18.19
N ASN A 348 -12.05 -11.49 -18.45
CA ASN A 348 -12.94 -12.63 -18.17
C ASN A 348 -12.39 -13.73 -17.23
N LEU A 349 -11.21 -13.61 -16.60
CA LEU A 349 -10.70 -14.75 -15.82
C LEU A 349 -10.29 -14.46 -14.37
N LEU A 350 -9.61 -13.35 -14.04
CA LEU A 350 -9.26 -13.00 -12.66
C LEU A 350 -9.14 -11.47 -12.52
N GLU A 351 -9.92 -10.86 -11.63
CA GLU A 351 -9.80 -9.44 -11.28
C GLU A 351 -8.89 -9.33 -10.05
N LEU A 352 -7.63 -8.93 -10.25
CA LEU A 352 -6.63 -8.82 -9.18
C LEU A 352 -6.98 -7.68 -8.22
N ASP A 353 -6.81 -7.92 -6.92
CA ASP A 353 -6.99 -6.91 -5.89
C ASP A 353 -5.78 -5.95 -5.83
N ASN A 354 -5.87 -4.92 -4.97
CA ASN A 354 -5.03 -3.73 -5.01
C ASN A 354 -3.67 -3.87 -4.31
N HIS A 355 -3.30 -5.05 -3.80
CA HIS A 355 -2.01 -5.28 -3.13
C HIS A 355 -1.34 -6.55 -3.62
N TRP A 356 -0.02 -6.48 -3.83
CA TRP A 356 0.86 -7.62 -4.08
C TRP A 356 2.02 -7.62 -3.09
N LEU A 357 2.49 -8.82 -2.74
CA LEU A 357 3.80 -8.98 -2.08
C LEU A 357 4.67 -9.87 -2.94
N ALA A 358 5.90 -9.44 -3.24
CA ALA A 358 6.88 -10.32 -3.83
C ALA A 358 7.27 -11.38 -2.79
N VAL A 359 7.14 -12.66 -3.16
CA VAL A 359 7.56 -13.77 -2.31
C VAL A 359 8.89 -14.31 -2.83
N GLN A 360 9.83 -14.51 -1.91
CA GLN A 360 11.09 -15.18 -2.25
C GLN A 360 10.77 -16.67 -2.48
N GLY A 361 11.29 -17.23 -3.57
CA GLY A 361 11.09 -18.63 -3.94
C GLY A 361 12.20 -19.53 -3.41
#